data_AF-A0A957NVA4-F1
#
_entry.id   AF-A0A957NVA4-F1
#
_cell.length_a   1.000
_cell.length_b   1.000
_cell.length_c   1.000
_cell.angle_alpha   90.00
_cell.angle_beta   90.00
_cell.angle_gamma   90.00
#
_symmetry.space_group_name_H-M   'P 1'
#
loop_
_entity.id
_entity.type
_entity.pdbx_description
1 polymer ?
#
loop_
_entity_poly.entity_id
_entity_poly.type
_entity_poly.pdbx_seq_one_letter_code
_entity_poly.pdbx_strand_id
1 'polypeptide(L)' 'MQCLALEKTTQATEVDHIIPKRAGGSDAFGNLQALCKSCHSAKTAAGG' A
#
# COMPACT_ATOMS: atom_id res chain seq x y z
N MET A 1 -0.10 -8.52 4.48
CA MET A 1 0.93 -8.30 5.53
C MET A 1 1.61 -6.97 5.25
N GLN A 2 1.40 -5.96 6.11
CA GLN A 2 2.07 -4.66 6.02
C GLN A 2 3.35 -4.71 6.86
N CYS A 3 4.47 -4.27 6.30
CA CYS A 3 5.78 -4.24 6.96
C CYS A 3 5.76 -3.49 8.31
N LEU A 4 5.00 -2.40 8.40
CA LEU A 4 4.83 -1.63 9.63
C LEU A 4 4.13 -2.43 10.74
N ALA A 5 3.17 -3.29 10.38
CA ALA A 5 2.45 -4.16 11.33
C ALA A 5 3.30 -5.35 11.81
N LEU A 6 4.48 -5.57 11.22
CA LEU A 6 5.42 -6.64 11.57
C LEU A 6 6.70 -6.10 12.22
N GLU A 7 6.72 -4.84 12.68
CA GLU A 7 7.91 -4.17 13.24
C GLU A 7 9.13 -4.20 12.30
N LYS A 8 8.91 -4.37 10.99
CA LYS A 8 9.95 -4.35 9.97
C LYS A 8 9.84 -3.07 9.17
N THR A 9 10.63 -2.06 9.52
CA THR A 9 10.75 -0.83 8.74
C THR A 9 11.56 -1.10 7.46
N THR A 10 10.91 -1.62 6.43
CA THR A 10 11.49 -1.72 5.08
C THR A 10 11.29 -0.41 4.34
N GLN A 11 12.29 0.02 3.57
CA GLN A 11 12.17 1.18 2.68
C GLN A 11 10.96 1.00 1.76
N ALA A 12 10.04 1.97 1.80
CA ALA A 12 8.93 1.99 0.86
C ALA A 12 9.47 2.34 -0.54
N THR A 13 9.14 1.50 -1.51
CA THR A 13 9.56 1.65 -2.91
C THR A 13 8.39 1.94 -3.83
N GLU A 14 7.17 1.74 -3.35
CA GLU A 14 5.94 1.90 -4.12
C GLU A 14 4.91 2.67 -3.28
N VAL A 15 4.10 3.48 -3.95
CA VAL A 15 3.01 4.23 -3.34
C VAL A 15 1.71 3.63 -3.86
N ASP A 16 0.81 3.32 -2.94
CA ASP A 16 -0.44 2.64 -3.23
C ASP A 16 -1.61 3.37 -2.55
N HIS A 17 -2.78 3.34 -3.18
CA HIS A 17 -3.97 3.95 -2.61
C HIS A 17 -4.58 3.02 -1.55
N ILE A 18 -4.82 3.54 -0.34
CA ILE A 18 -5.51 2.82 0.73
C ILE A 18 -6.89 2.39 0.24
N ILE A 19 -7.66 3.35 -0.28
CA ILE A 19 -8.89 3.13 -1.03
C ILE A 19 -8.54 3.16 -2.52
N PRO A 20 -8.74 2.05 -3.28
CA PRO A 20 -8.48 2.03 -4.71
C PRO A 20 -9.29 3.11 -5.46
N LYS A 21 -8.73 3.66 -6.54
CA LYS A 21 -9.44 4.63 -7.40
C LYS A 21 -10.78 4.12 -7.90
N ARG A 22 -10.87 2.83 -8.25
CA ARG A 22 -12.12 2.21 -8.69
C ARG A 22 -13.23 2.20 -7.63
N ALA A 23 -12.85 2.30 -6.35
CA ALA A 23 -13.77 2.37 -5.22
C ALA A 23 -14.03 3.83 -4.79
N GLY A 24 -13.58 4.82 -5.56
CA GLY A 24 -13.74 6.25 -5.26
C GLY A 24 -12.60 6.85 -4.41
N GLY A 25 -11.46 6.17 -4.29
CA GLY A 25 -10.30 6.70 -3.57
C GLY A 25 -9.68 7.93 -4.24
N SER A 26 -9.26 8.90 -3.44
CA SER A 26 -8.62 10.13 -3.90
C SER A 26 -7.09 10.02 -3.95
N ASP A 27 -6.43 10.89 -4.72
CA ASP A 27 -4.96 11.02 -4.74
C ASP A 27 -4.42 11.86 -3.56
N ALA A 28 -5.23 12.10 -2.52
CA ALA A 28 -4.80 12.85 -1.36
C ALA A 28 -3.76 12.07 -0.57
N PHE A 29 -2.74 12.74 -0.01
CA PHE A 29 -1.69 12.10 0.79
C PHE A 29 -2.24 11.21 1.93
N GLY A 30 -3.39 11.56 2.51
CA GLY A 30 -4.05 10.73 3.53
C GLY A 30 -4.63 9.41 3.02
N ASN A 31 -4.83 9.26 1.70
CA ASN A 31 -5.25 8.02 1.04
C ASN A 31 -4.07 7.31 0.35
N LEU A 32 -2.84 7.80 0.49
CA LEU A 32 -1.65 7.16 -0.06
C LEU A 32 -0.89 6.46 1.06
N GLN A 33 -0.54 5.19 0.84
CA GLN A 33 0.34 4.43 1.71
C GLN A 33 1.63 4.07 0.98
N ALA A 34 2.76 4.28 1.65
CA ALA A 34 4.06 3.89 1.16
C ALA A 34 4.31 2.42 1.54
N LEU A 35 4.39 1.55 0.54
CA LEU A 35 4.59 0.12 0.71
C LEU A 35 5.92 -0.30 0.08
N CYS A 36 6.54 -1.33 0.66
CA CYS A 36 7.64 -2.00 -0.02
C CYS A 36 7.09 -2.91 -1.13
N LYS A 37 7.94 -3.22 -2.12
CA LYS A 37 7.56 -4.02 -3.28
C LYS A 37 6.90 -5.36 -2.94
N SER A 38 7.37 -6.03 -1.88
CA SER A 38 6.79 -7.31 -1.43
C SER A 38 5.40 -7.13 -0.82
N CYS A 39 5.18 -6.10 0.00
CA CYS A 39 3.86 -5.79 0.56
C CYS A 39 2.87 -5.35 -0.52
N HIS A 40 3.31 -4.52 -1.47
CA HIS A 40 2.48 -4.07 -2.57
C HIS A 40 2.12 -5.23 -3.50
N SER A 41 3.08 -6.07 -3.88
CA SER A 41 2.81 -7.28 -4.66
C SER A 41 1.83 -8.23 -3.96
N ALA A 42 1.95 -8.42 -2.65
CA ALA A 42 1.00 -9.22 -1.88
C ALA A 42 -0.41 -8.59 -1.84
N LYS A 43 -0.52 -7.26 -1.72
CA LYS A 43 -1.81 -6.55 -1.76
C LYS A 43 -2.47 -6.69 -3.14
N THR A 44 -1.72 -6.48 -4.20
CA THR A 44 -2.19 -6.62 -5.58
C THR A 44 -2.65 -8.06 -5.86
N ALA A 45 -1.88 -9.06 -5.41
CA ALA A 45 -2.24 -10.47 -5.55
C ALA A 45 -3.48 -10.88 -4.73
N ALA A 46 -3.73 -10.21 -3.60
CA ALA A 46 -4.88 -10.48 -2.73
C ALA A 46 -6.20 -9.85 -3.21
N GLY A 47 -6.23 -9.22 -4.39
CA GLY A 47 -7.42 -8.59 -4.94
C GLY A 47 -7.41 -7.08 -4.81
N GLY A 48 -6.27 -6.48 -5.17
CA GLY A 48 -6.10 -5.03 -5.31
C GLY A 48 -7.23 -4.41 -6.05
#